data_AF-A0A5S9LZ66-F1
#
_entry.id   AF-A0A5S9LZ66-F1
#
_cell.length_a   1.000
_cell.length_b   1.000
_cell.length_c   1.000
_cell.angle_alpha   90.00
_cell.angle_beta   90.00
_cell.angle_gamma   90.00
#
_symmetry.space_group_name_H-M   'P 1'
#
loop_
_entity.id
_entity.type
_entity.pdbx_description
1 polymer ?
#
loop_
_entity_poly.entity_id
_entity_poly.type
_entity_poly.pdbx_seq_one_letter_code
_entity_poly.pdbx_strand_id
1 'polypeptide(L)'
;MQLAPILYRLFLKTAPEEYPVLKKAKRPEQVGVSSRQLRKVDQMIQNDIKAGFPGAALIIIKDGKIVHQKKAYGYRQKYDGTTELKSYKKK
;
A
#
# COMPACT_ATOMS: atom_id res chain seq x y z
N MET A 1 -32.78 46.22 14.27
CA MET A 1 -31.63 45.63 13.56
C MET A 1 -31.18 44.37 14.29
N GLN A 2 -31.55 43.19 13.84
CA GLN A 2 -30.75 41.97 14.05
C GLN A 2 -31.16 40.94 13.00
N LEU A 3 -30.48 40.98 11.85
CA LEU A 3 -30.67 40.00 10.79
C LEU A 3 -29.70 38.82 11.00
N ALA A 4 -30.27 37.63 10.94
CA ALA A 4 -29.69 36.33 10.58
C ALA A 4 -28.71 35.61 11.54
N PRO A 5 -29.23 34.83 12.51
CA PRO A 5 -28.51 33.65 13.03
C PRO A 5 -28.73 32.38 12.18
N ILE A 6 -29.61 32.41 11.17
CA ILE A 6 -29.99 31.22 10.39
C ILE A 6 -29.03 30.98 9.21
N LEU A 7 -28.52 32.04 8.56
CA LEU A 7 -27.69 31.88 7.35
C LEU A 7 -26.34 31.19 7.63
N TYR A 8 -25.77 31.38 8.83
CA TYR A 8 -24.47 30.78 9.17
C TYR A 8 -24.55 29.26 9.37
N ARG A 9 -25.69 28.75 9.87
CA ARG A 9 -25.91 27.30 10.06
C ARG A 9 -26.07 26.53 8.75
N LEU A 10 -26.40 27.22 7.65
CA LEU A 10 -26.50 26.59 6.34
C LEU A 10 -25.14 26.47 5.63
N PHE A 11 -24.13 27.24 6.06
CA PHE A 11 -22.83 27.31 5.37
C PHE A 11 -21.81 26.27 5.88
N LEU A 12 -22.00 25.69 7.07
CA LEU A 12 -21.10 24.68 7.64
C LEU A 12 -21.66 23.26 7.59
N LYS A 13 -22.35 22.91 6.49
CA LYS A 13 -22.54 21.50 6.13
C LYS A 13 -21.39 21.10 5.21
N THR A 14 -20.19 21.03 5.77
CA THR A 14 -19.06 20.40 5.09
C THR A 14 -19.47 18.97 4.77
N ALA A 15 -19.65 18.67 3.49
CA ALA A 15 -19.78 17.29 3.02
C ALA A 15 -18.59 16.50 3.59
N PRO A 16 -18.78 15.25 4.06
CA PRO A 16 -17.63 14.40 4.33
C PRO A 16 -16.80 14.39 3.05
N GLU A 17 -15.50 14.70 3.14
CA GLU A 17 -14.61 14.47 2.00
C GLU A 17 -14.67 12.97 1.70
N GLU A 18 -15.47 12.59 0.70
CA GLU A 18 -15.51 11.22 0.21
C GLU A 18 -14.19 10.96 -0.51
N TYR A 19 -13.20 10.51 0.26
CA TYR A 19 -11.93 10.11 -0.32
C TYR A 19 -12.16 8.88 -1.20
N PRO A 20 -11.63 8.86 -2.42
CA PRO A 20 -11.78 7.71 -3.30
C PRO A 20 -11.14 6.47 -2.67
N VAL A 21 -11.97 5.48 -2.33
CA VAL A 21 -11.50 4.18 -1.81
C VAL A 21 -10.82 3.39 -2.93
N LEU A 22 -9.61 2.92 -2.67
CA LEU A 22 -8.86 2.11 -3.61
C LEU A 22 -9.61 0.82 -3.98
N LYS A 23 -9.76 0.58 -5.28
CA LYS A 23 -10.34 -0.66 -5.82
C LYS A 23 -9.22 -1.61 -6.21
N LYS A 24 -9.48 -2.91 -6.34
CA LYS A 24 -8.50 -3.85 -6.92
C LYS A 24 -8.71 -3.95 -8.42
N ALA A 25 -7.64 -3.90 -9.21
CA ALA A 25 -7.72 -4.24 -10.62
C ALA A 25 -7.95 -5.76 -10.78
N LYS A 26 -8.76 -6.19 -11.77
CA LYS A 26 -8.89 -7.63 -12.08
C LYS A 26 -7.61 -8.14 -12.73
N ARG A 27 -7.00 -7.31 -13.59
CA ARG A 27 -5.70 -7.55 -14.22
C ARG A 27 -4.91 -6.23 -14.30
N PRO A 28 -3.58 -6.23 -14.09
CA PRO A 28 -2.74 -5.04 -14.22
C PRO A 28 -2.88 -4.34 -15.58
N GLU A 29 -3.09 -5.12 -16.64
CA GLU A 29 -3.17 -4.61 -18.01
C GLU A 29 -4.37 -3.67 -18.23
N GLN A 30 -5.43 -3.78 -17.42
CA GLN A 30 -6.62 -2.91 -17.51
C GLN A 30 -6.31 -1.43 -17.24
N VAL A 31 -5.16 -1.15 -16.63
CA VAL A 31 -4.67 0.22 -16.38
C VAL A 31 -3.30 0.43 -17.03
N GLY A 32 -2.91 -0.40 -18.00
CA GLY A 32 -1.65 -0.24 -18.72
C GLY A 32 -0.40 -0.69 -17.96
N VAL A 33 -0.53 -1.54 -16.94
CA VAL A 33 0.61 -2.12 -16.22
C VAL A 33 0.86 -3.54 -16.72
N SER A 34 2.11 -3.89 -17.02
CA SER A 34 2.47 -5.23 -17.47
C SER A 34 2.64 -6.21 -16.31
N SER A 35 1.90 -7.32 -16.31
CA SER A 35 2.13 -8.42 -15.36
C SER A 35 3.55 -8.99 -15.45
N ARG A 36 4.19 -8.95 -16.63
CA ARG A 36 5.58 -9.42 -16.81
C ARG A 36 6.56 -8.51 -16.05
N GLN A 37 6.37 -7.20 -16.09
CA GLN A 37 7.21 -6.25 -15.37
C GLN A 37 7.00 -6.37 -13.86
N LEU A 38 5.76 -6.55 -13.40
CA LEU A 38 5.48 -6.82 -11.97
C LEU A 38 6.20 -8.07 -11.45
N ARG A 39 6.27 -9.14 -12.25
CA ARG A 39 7.06 -10.32 -11.90
C ARG A 39 8.56 -10.05 -11.81
N LYS A 40 9.11 -9.14 -12.63
CA LYS A 40 10.52 -8.72 -12.51
C LYS A 40 10.76 -7.98 -11.20
N VAL A 41 9.85 -7.09 -10.80
CA VAL A 41 9.92 -6.41 -9.49
C VAL A 41 9.91 -7.43 -8.35
N ASP A 42 9.01 -8.41 -8.38
CA ASP A 42 9.00 -9.50 -7.40
C ASP A 42 10.33 -10.25 -7.35
N GLN A 43 10.91 -10.55 -8.51
CA GLN A 43 12.18 -11.28 -8.60
C GLN A 43 13.34 -10.47 -8.03
N MET A 44 13.38 -9.15 -8.27
CA MET A 44 14.40 -8.27 -7.71
C MET A 44 14.35 -8.28 -6.19
N ILE A 45 13.17 -8.08 -5.59
CA ILE A 45 13.01 -8.11 -4.13
C ILE A 45 13.43 -9.46 -3.55
N GLN A 46 13.08 -10.57 -4.22
CA GLN A 46 13.51 -11.90 -3.79
C GLN A 46 15.02 -12.11 -3.88
N ASN A 47 15.67 -11.53 -4.90
CA ASN A 47 17.12 -11.59 -5.02
C ASN A 47 17.79 -10.78 -3.91
N ASP A 48 17.28 -9.60 -3.56
CA ASP A 48 17.80 -8.79 -2.47
C ASP A 48 17.67 -9.52 -1.12
N ILE A 49 16.56 -10.23 -0.91
CA ILE A 49 16.35 -11.04 0.29
C ILE A 49 17.36 -12.18 0.36
N LYS A 50 17.62 -12.85 -0.77
CA LYS A 50 18.69 -13.87 -0.86
C LYS A 50 20.07 -13.26 -0.59
N ALA A 51 20.29 -12.01 -0.98
CA ALA A 51 21.52 -11.27 -0.72
C ALA A 51 21.63 -10.70 0.71
N GLY A 52 20.63 -10.93 1.57
CA GLY A 52 20.70 -10.61 3.00
C GLY A 52 19.63 -9.63 3.48
N PHE A 53 18.87 -8.99 2.57
CA PHE A 53 17.80 -8.07 2.93
C PHE A 53 16.71 -8.80 3.75
N PRO A 54 16.24 -8.24 4.87
CA PRO A 54 15.36 -8.98 5.79
C PRO A 54 13.97 -9.29 5.20
N GLY A 55 13.40 -8.36 4.44
CA GLY A 55 12.06 -8.50 3.89
C GLY A 55 11.46 -7.15 3.47
N ALA A 56 10.30 -7.20 2.82
CA ALA A 56 9.57 -6.02 2.35
C ALA A 56 8.05 -6.26 2.33
N ALA A 57 7.27 -5.20 2.22
CA ALA A 57 5.89 -5.25 1.76
C ALA A 57 5.75 -4.31 0.55
N LEU A 58 4.98 -4.71 -0.46
CA LEU A 58 4.80 -3.93 -1.68
C LEU A 58 3.32 -3.76 -1.99
N ILE A 59 2.93 -2.52 -2.28
CA ILE A 59 1.66 -2.18 -2.91
C ILE A 59 1.95 -1.22 -4.07
N ILE A 60 1.36 -1.48 -5.23
CA ILE A 60 1.44 -0.60 -6.39
C ILE A 60 0.01 -0.22 -6.77
N ILE A 61 -0.21 1.09 -6.90
CA ILE A 61 -1.50 1.69 -7.22
C ILE A 61 -1.35 2.48 -8.52
N LYS A 62 -2.28 2.27 -9.45
CA LYS A 62 -2.40 3.07 -10.67
C LYS A 62 -3.87 3.32 -10.97
N ASP A 63 -4.21 4.56 -11.32
CA ASP A 63 -5.57 5.01 -11.68
C ASP A 63 -6.62 4.60 -10.64
N GLY A 64 -6.31 4.82 -9.35
CA GLY A 64 -7.18 4.46 -8.23
C GLY A 64 -7.36 2.95 -7.99
N LYS A 65 -6.58 2.11 -8.69
CA LYS A 65 -6.63 0.65 -8.56
C LYS A 65 -5.32 0.09 -8.02
N ILE A 66 -5.43 -0.81 -7.05
CA ILE A 66 -4.33 -1.67 -6.61
C ILE A 66 -4.08 -2.66 -7.75
N VAL A 67 -2.90 -2.55 -8.38
CA VAL A 67 -2.47 -3.40 -9.50
C VAL A 67 -1.53 -4.51 -9.07
N HIS A 68 -0.85 -4.33 -7.94
CA HIS A 68 0.03 -5.34 -7.35
C HIS A 68 -0.01 -5.19 -5.85
N GLN A 69 -0.14 -6.30 -5.13
CA GLN A 69 -0.11 -6.30 -3.68
C GLN A 69 0.55 -7.57 -3.18
N LYS A 70 1.65 -7.40 -2.46
CA LYS A 70 2.34 -8.49 -1.78
C LYS A 70 2.55 -8.07 -0.34
N LYS A 71 1.75 -8.68 0.54
CA LYS A 71 1.70 -8.29 1.95
C LYS A 71 3.02 -8.58 2.69
N ALA A 72 3.88 -9.47 2.17
CA ALA A 72 5.21 -9.73 2.72
C ALA A 72 6.11 -10.45 1.70
N TYR A 73 7.37 -10.06 1.69
CA TYR A 73 8.52 -10.80 1.18
C TYR A 73 9.48 -11.02 2.36
N GLY A 74 10.18 -12.15 2.39
CA GLY A 74 11.18 -12.43 3.41
C GLY A 74 10.57 -12.68 4.79
N TYR A 75 11.23 -12.18 5.83
CA TYR A 75 10.92 -12.46 7.23
C TYR A 75 10.32 -11.22 7.90
N ARG A 76 9.42 -11.44 8.86
CA ARG A 76 8.87 -10.36 9.71
C ARG A 76 9.94 -9.81 10.64
N GLN A 77 10.84 -10.67 11.13
CA GLN A 77 11.94 -10.28 12.02
C GLN A 77 13.11 -11.24 11.86
N LYS A 78 14.30 -10.70 11.57
CA LYS A 78 15.59 -11.43 11.58
C LYS A 78 16.45 -11.11 12.79
N TYR A 79 16.29 -9.92 13.38
CA TYR A 79 17.13 -9.43 14.46
C TYR A 79 16.30 -9.00 15.67
N ASP A 80 16.89 -9.13 16.85
CA ASP A 80 16.47 -8.49 18.08
C ASP A 80 17.58 -7.52 18.51
N GLY A 81 17.38 -6.22 18.27
CA GLY A 81 18.46 -5.24 18.28
C GLY A 81 19.54 -5.58 17.24
N THR A 82 20.77 -5.77 17.70
CA THR A 82 21.93 -6.18 16.86
C THR A 82 22.13 -7.70 16.82
N THR A 83 21.33 -8.47 17.56
CA THR A 83 21.47 -9.93 17.67
C THR A 83 20.62 -10.63 16.63
N GLU A 84 21.22 -11.51 15.83
CA GLU A 84 20.48 -12.33 14.89
C GLU A 84 19.70 -13.45 15.60
N LEU A 85 18.44 -13.66 15.19
CA LEU A 85 17.58 -14.69 15.76
C LEU A 85 18.01 -16.08 15.25
N LYS A 86 18.08 -17.05 16.17
CA LYS A 86 18.32 -18.48 15.83
C LYS A 86 17.26 -19.04 14.86
N SER A 87 16.04 -18.52 14.96
CA SER A 87 14.94 -18.83 14.06
C SER A 87 14.24 -17.53 13.67
N TYR A 88 14.33 -17.16 12.40
CA TYR A 88 13.66 -15.96 11.91
C TYR A 88 12.15 -16.08 12.03
N LYS A 89 11.49 -15.01 12.46
CA LYS A 89 10.03 -14.99 12.54
C LYS A 89 9.47 -14.81 11.13
N LYS A 90 8.83 -15.88 10.64
CA LYS A 90 8.00 -15.84 9.43
C LYS A 90 6.62 -15.28 9.79
N LYS A 91 5.86 -14.92 8.76
CA LYS A 91 4.56 -14.28 8.90
C LYS A 91 3.53 -15.22 9.54
#